data_AF-A0A4R5YFD8-F1
#
_entry.id   AF-A0A4R5YFD8-F1
#
_cell.length_a   1.000
_cell.length_b   1.000
_cell.length_c   1.000
_cell.angle_alpha   90.00
_cell.angle_beta   90.00
_cell.angle_gamma   90.00
#
_symmetry.space_group_name_H-M   'P 1'
#
loop_
_entity.id
_entity.type
_entity.pdbx_description
1 polymer ?
#
loop_
_entity_poly.entity_id
_entity_poly.type
_entity_poly.pdbx_seq_one_letter_code
_entity_poly.pdbx_strand_id
1 'polypeptide(L)'
;MKTNIDDVAQTLAEYERLAITSGAVVQIDPPEFSADGDTFAPFWIDDEPPKLARSTVYRDGVPTTVYVAWDEAVPLETAMTEDGRRWLDLWIERPMQRFGSYAVRSSLRRAFREVVGERVEPDEDAPKVAGAQAPAPERDWDDEIASAPTEERLIEVWAEARASRARTAAREVAYRARLEQLTADGWEPAPAQKPGRAPSDHRPPANRAARRAKTRKKGRR
;
A
#
# COMPACT_ATOMS: atom_id res chain seq x y z
N MET A 1 35.19 -7.87 5.45
CA MET A 1 35.49 -6.70 4.61
C MET A 1 34.75 -5.56 5.29
N LYS A 2 35.42 -4.43 5.63
CA LYS A 2 34.83 -3.44 6.56
C LYS A 2 33.50 -2.91 6.01
N THR A 3 32.37 -3.23 6.64
CA THR A 3 31.08 -2.70 6.20
C THR A 3 30.91 -1.27 6.75
N ASN A 4 31.39 -0.26 6.01
CA ASN A 4 31.40 1.14 6.39
C ASN A 4 30.20 1.91 5.79
N ILE A 5 29.95 3.13 6.26
CA ILE A 5 29.00 4.08 5.65
C ILE A 5 29.30 4.32 4.17
N ASP A 6 30.58 4.28 3.81
CA ASP A 6 31.02 4.36 2.43
C ASP A 6 30.40 3.26 1.58
N ASP A 7 30.11 2.07 2.12
CA ASP A 7 29.48 0.98 1.37
C ASP A 7 28.02 1.25 1.03
N VAL A 8 27.28 1.98 1.88
CA VAL A 8 25.89 2.36 1.52
C VAL A 8 25.83 3.51 0.54
N ALA A 9 26.74 4.49 0.66
CA ALA A 9 26.89 5.50 -0.37
C ALA A 9 27.37 4.89 -1.70
N GLN A 10 28.30 3.93 -1.64
CA GLN A 10 28.85 3.22 -2.79
C GLN A 10 27.80 2.32 -3.46
N THR A 11 26.93 1.66 -2.69
CA THR A 11 25.83 0.87 -3.24
C THR A 11 24.74 1.74 -3.83
N LEU A 12 24.30 2.83 -3.19
CA LEU A 12 23.35 3.75 -3.83
C LEU A 12 23.90 4.30 -5.16
N ALA A 13 25.17 4.71 -5.18
CA ALA A 13 25.85 5.15 -6.39
C ALA A 13 25.97 4.04 -7.45
N GLU A 14 25.97 2.76 -7.07
CA GLU A 14 25.90 1.64 -8.01
C GLU A 14 24.51 1.53 -8.66
N TYR A 15 23.43 1.66 -7.88
CA TYR A 15 22.06 1.63 -8.41
C TYR A 15 21.81 2.81 -9.35
N GLU A 16 22.28 4.00 -8.99
CA GLU A 16 22.21 5.18 -9.86
C GLU A 16 22.97 4.94 -11.17
N ARG A 17 24.18 4.39 -11.11
CA ARG A 17 24.96 4.04 -12.30
C ARG A 17 24.22 3.04 -13.19
N LEU A 18 23.63 1.99 -12.62
CA LEU A 18 22.83 1.02 -13.37
C LEU A 18 21.57 1.65 -13.97
N ALA A 19 20.90 2.55 -13.25
CA ALA A 19 19.76 3.28 -13.80
C ALA A 19 20.19 4.14 -15.00
N ILE A 20 21.34 4.82 -14.92
CA ILE A 20 21.87 5.66 -16.01
C ILE A 20 22.25 4.82 -17.24
N THR A 21 22.73 3.57 -17.08
CA THR A 21 23.08 2.73 -18.24
C THR A 21 21.88 2.33 -19.08
N SER A 22 20.64 2.49 -18.58
CA SER A 22 19.42 2.32 -19.37
C SER A 22 19.27 3.35 -20.51
N GLY A 23 20.00 4.46 -20.45
CA GLY A 23 19.89 5.58 -21.39
C GLY A 23 18.72 6.53 -21.11
N ALA A 24 17.92 6.28 -20.08
CA ALA A 24 16.84 7.15 -19.65
C ALA A 24 17.36 8.35 -18.84
N VAL A 25 16.57 9.42 -18.79
CA VAL A 25 16.79 10.53 -17.86
C VAL A 25 16.37 10.09 -16.46
N VAL A 26 17.33 10.07 -15.53
CA VAL A 26 17.12 9.72 -14.13
C VAL A 26 17.05 11.00 -13.29
N GLN A 27 15.94 11.18 -12.56
CA GLN A 27 15.83 12.18 -11.50
C GLN A 27 15.37 11.49 -10.21
N ILE A 28 15.95 11.87 -9.08
CA ILE A 28 15.63 11.30 -7.78
C ILE A 28 15.27 12.47 -6.86
N ASP A 29 14.04 12.48 -6.33
CA ASP A 29 13.68 13.43 -5.30
C ASP A 29 14.28 12.97 -3.96
N PRO A 30 14.67 13.92 -3.07
CA PRO A 30 15.13 13.58 -1.73
C PRO A 30 14.10 12.69 -1.01
N PRO A 31 14.55 11.67 -0.25
CA PRO A 31 13.63 10.88 0.55
C PRO A 31 12.96 11.76 1.62
N GLU A 32 11.70 11.50 1.87
CA GLU A 32 10.91 12.17 2.89
C GLU A 32 10.44 11.16 3.95
N PHE A 33 10.18 11.64 5.15
CA PHE A 33 9.95 10.83 6.34
C PHE A 33 8.66 11.24 7.05
N SER A 34 8.00 10.29 7.70
CA SER A 34 6.71 10.51 8.36
C SER A 34 6.56 9.67 9.63
N ALA A 35 5.86 10.22 10.63
CA ALA A 35 5.44 9.52 11.85
C ALA A 35 4.05 8.88 11.70
N ASP A 36 3.22 9.39 10.80
CA ASP A 36 1.78 9.09 10.73
C ASP A 36 1.33 8.59 9.35
N GLY A 37 2.12 8.83 8.31
CA GLY A 37 1.80 8.53 6.92
C GLY A 37 0.97 9.61 6.23
N ASP A 38 0.59 10.67 6.95
CA ASP A 38 -0.18 11.79 6.42
C ASP A 38 0.74 12.96 6.04
N THR A 39 1.72 13.26 6.89
CA THR A 39 2.67 14.35 6.66
C THR A 39 4.07 13.81 6.40
N PHE A 40 4.66 14.18 5.27
CA PHE A 40 6.02 13.81 4.90
C PHE A 40 6.94 15.04 4.95
N ALA A 41 8.05 14.91 5.66
CA ALA A 41 9.05 15.95 5.80
C ALA A 41 10.39 15.51 5.18
N PRO A 42 11.12 16.39 4.49
CA PRO A 42 12.43 16.06 3.91
C PRO A 42 13.52 15.85 4.97
N PHE A 43 13.26 16.23 6.22
CA PHE A 43 14.13 16.04 7.36
C PHE A 43 13.35 15.45 8.54
N TRP A 44 14.03 14.67 9.37
CA TRP A 44 13.48 14.07 10.58
C TRP A 44 14.26 14.62 11.77
N ILE A 45 13.55 15.24 12.72
CA ILE A 45 14.16 15.90 13.89
C ILE A 45 13.72 15.30 15.22
N ASP A 46 12.82 14.32 15.19
CA ASP A 46 12.34 13.67 16.40
C ASP A 46 13.34 12.63 16.90
N ASP A 47 13.28 12.35 18.21
CA ASP A 47 14.13 11.38 18.90
C ASP A 47 13.81 9.93 18.49
N GLU A 48 12.55 9.65 18.19
CA GLU A 48 12.12 8.35 17.66
C GLU A 48 12.43 8.27 16.17
N PRO A 49 12.80 7.08 15.64
CA PRO A 49 12.96 6.92 14.20
C PRO A 49 11.63 7.17 13.47
N PRO A 50 11.67 7.66 12.21
CA PRO A 50 10.47 7.83 11.41
C PRO A 50 9.79 6.49 11.19
N LYS A 51 8.45 6.46 11.19
CA LYS A 51 7.69 5.21 10.97
C LYS A 51 7.61 4.85 9.50
N LEU A 52 7.65 5.85 8.63
CA LEU A 52 7.51 5.71 7.18
C LEU A 52 8.55 6.55 6.46
N ALA A 53 9.04 6.05 5.34
CA ALA A 53 9.81 6.80 4.35
C ALA A 53 9.11 6.73 2.99
N ARG A 54 9.19 7.83 2.25
CA ARG A 54 8.76 7.94 0.86
C ARG A 54 9.95 8.36 0.01
N SER A 55 10.10 7.74 -1.15
CA SER A 55 11.03 8.20 -2.18
C SER A 55 10.36 8.15 -3.55
N THR A 56 10.67 9.14 -4.38
CA THR A 56 10.17 9.23 -5.75
C THR A 56 11.35 9.32 -6.71
N VAL A 57 11.35 8.42 -7.69
CA VAL A 57 12.31 8.40 -8.79
C VAL A 57 11.56 8.61 -10.10
N TYR A 58 12.09 9.44 -10.97
CA TYR A 58 11.56 9.69 -12.30
C TYR A 58 12.43 9.00 -13.34
N ARG A 59 11.76 8.31 -14.26
CA ARG A 59 12.35 7.76 -15.47
C ARG A 59 11.72 8.45 -16.66
N ASP A 60 12.51 9.23 -17.39
CA ASP A 60 12.02 10.03 -18.52
C ASP A 60 10.81 10.92 -18.14
N GLY A 61 10.85 11.47 -16.92
CA GLY A 61 9.78 12.28 -16.34
C GLY A 61 8.59 11.50 -15.78
N VAL A 62 8.56 10.17 -15.86
CA VAL A 62 7.50 9.33 -15.28
C VAL A 62 7.84 8.98 -13.82
N PRO A 63 7.03 9.41 -12.83
CA PRO A 63 7.31 9.17 -11.43
C PRO A 63 7.02 7.74 -11.00
N THR A 64 7.90 7.19 -10.18
CA THR A 64 7.73 5.96 -9.43
C THR A 64 7.95 6.25 -7.95
N THR A 65 6.88 6.23 -7.18
CA THR A 65 6.92 6.47 -5.73
C THR A 65 6.83 5.16 -4.96
N VAL A 66 7.67 5.02 -3.94
CA VAL A 66 7.66 3.89 -3.00
C VAL A 66 7.49 4.42 -1.58
N TYR A 67 6.68 3.71 -0.81
CA TYR A 67 6.50 3.88 0.62
C TYR A 67 7.09 2.67 1.32
N VAL A 68 7.86 2.89 2.38
CA VAL A 68 8.49 1.85 3.18
C VAL A 68 8.20 2.13 4.65
N ALA A 69 7.80 1.11 5.40
CA ALA A 69 7.73 1.19 6.85
C ALA A 69 9.08 0.88 7.49
N TRP A 70 9.42 1.60 8.56
CA TRP A 70 10.66 1.40 9.30
C TRP A 70 10.79 -0.03 9.79
N ASP A 71 9.72 -0.57 10.39
CA ASP A 71 9.68 -1.94 10.90
C ASP A 71 9.87 -3.01 9.82
N GLU A 72 9.60 -2.69 8.55
CA GLU A 72 9.81 -3.60 7.42
C GLU A 72 11.24 -3.51 6.86
N ALA A 73 11.93 -2.39 7.11
CA ALA A 73 13.27 -2.12 6.58
C ALA A 73 14.37 -2.52 7.57
N VAL A 74 14.10 -2.40 8.87
CA VAL A 74 15.09 -2.61 9.92
C VAL A 74 15.49 -4.10 10.05
N PRO A 75 16.80 -4.41 10.04
CA PRO A 75 17.30 -5.75 10.31
C PRO A 75 16.96 -6.26 11.72
N LEU A 76 16.78 -7.57 11.87
CA LEU A 76 16.59 -8.21 13.18
C LEU A 76 17.78 -7.91 14.11
N GLU A 77 17.52 -7.91 15.41
CA GLU A 77 18.54 -7.76 16.45
C GLU A 77 19.67 -8.81 16.36
N THR A 78 19.36 -9.97 15.79
CA THR A 78 20.30 -11.09 15.62
C THR A 78 21.13 -11.00 14.34
N ALA A 79 20.83 -10.05 13.44
CA ALA A 79 21.56 -9.88 12.21
C ALA A 79 22.92 -9.20 12.45
N MET A 80 23.99 -9.92 12.11
CA MET A 80 25.37 -9.47 12.29
C MET A 80 25.98 -9.07 10.95
N THR A 81 26.81 -8.03 10.96
CA THR A 81 27.70 -7.67 9.85
C THR A 81 28.91 -8.63 9.82
N GLU A 82 29.66 -8.64 8.72
CA GLU A 82 30.89 -9.45 8.61
C GLU A 82 31.92 -9.16 9.72
N ASP A 83 31.93 -7.92 10.22
CA ASP A 83 32.84 -7.47 11.27
C ASP A 83 32.29 -7.72 12.69
N GLY A 84 31.16 -8.41 12.82
CA GLY A 84 30.56 -8.79 14.11
C GLY A 84 29.81 -7.66 14.83
N ARG A 85 29.44 -6.57 14.14
CA ARG A 85 28.51 -5.57 14.68
C ARG A 85 27.08 -5.97 14.36
N ARG A 86 26.11 -5.59 15.20
CA ARG A 86 24.70 -5.77 14.83
C ARG A 86 24.33 -4.76 13.76
N TRP A 87 23.61 -5.21 12.75
CA TRP A 87 23.07 -4.32 11.73
C TRP A 87 22.13 -3.27 12.33
N LEU A 88 21.33 -3.65 13.33
CA LEU A 88 20.44 -2.73 14.03
C LEU A 88 21.19 -1.53 14.64
N ASP A 89 22.36 -1.74 15.24
CA ASP A 89 23.15 -0.65 15.84
C ASP A 89 23.53 0.40 14.80
N LEU A 90 23.88 -0.04 13.57
CA LEU A 90 24.19 0.86 12.46
C LEU A 90 22.98 1.66 11.97
N TRP A 91 21.78 1.08 12.08
CA TRP A 91 20.53 1.73 11.73
C TRP A 91 20.11 2.75 12.80
N ILE A 92 20.28 2.42 14.09
CA ILE A 92 19.99 3.33 15.21
C ILE A 92 20.98 4.50 15.24
N GLU A 93 22.26 4.27 14.93
CA GLU A 93 23.26 5.35 14.86
C GLU A 93 22.94 6.39 13.77
N ARG A 94 22.30 5.97 12.67
CA ARG A 94 22.07 6.81 11.48
C ARG A 94 20.72 6.49 10.79
N PRO A 95 19.59 6.73 11.48
CA PRO A 95 18.30 6.23 11.04
C PRO A 95 17.87 6.83 9.70
N MET A 96 17.96 8.15 9.57
CA MET A 96 17.58 8.84 8.33
C MET A 96 18.43 8.41 7.14
N GLN A 97 19.75 8.28 7.34
CA GLN A 97 20.66 7.95 6.24
C GLN A 97 20.36 6.53 5.72
N ARG A 98 20.28 5.53 6.60
CA ARG A 98 20.05 4.15 6.20
C ARG A 98 18.65 3.95 5.62
N PHE A 99 17.63 4.49 6.28
CA PHE A 99 16.26 4.33 5.85
C PHE A 99 15.94 5.11 4.58
N GLY A 100 16.47 6.33 4.46
CA GLY A 100 16.41 7.12 3.23
C GLY A 100 17.06 6.39 2.06
N SER A 101 18.29 5.89 2.22
CA SER A 101 18.97 5.10 1.19
C SER A 101 18.20 3.84 0.82
N TYR A 102 17.62 3.12 1.79
CA TYR A 102 16.77 1.96 1.53
C TYR A 102 15.54 2.30 0.69
N ALA A 103 14.84 3.40 1.01
CA ALA A 103 13.68 3.86 0.26
C ALA A 103 14.07 4.25 -1.18
N VAL A 104 15.20 4.95 -1.36
CA VAL A 104 15.72 5.31 -2.69
C VAL A 104 16.09 4.06 -3.49
N ARG A 105 16.86 3.11 -2.94
CA ARG A 105 17.19 1.85 -3.63
C ARG A 105 15.93 1.08 -4.05
N SER A 106 14.93 1.04 -3.19
CA SER A 106 13.64 0.39 -3.46
C SER A 106 12.87 1.06 -4.61
N SER A 107 12.88 2.40 -4.67
CA SER A 107 12.29 3.15 -5.78
C SER A 107 13.06 2.98 -7.09
N LEU A 108 14.41 2.97 -7.06
CA LEU A 108 15.26 2.70 -8.22
C LEU A 108 15.02 1.30 -8.79
N ARG A 109 14.94 0.26 -7.95
CA ARG A 109 14.57 -1.10 -8.40
C ARG A 109 13.24 -1.15 -9.11
N ARG A 110 12.26 -0.40 -8.62
CA ARG A 110 10.92 -0.38 -9.22
C ARG A 110 10.89 0.40 -10.54
N ALA A 111 11.58 1.53 -10.62
CA ALA A 111 11.62 2.38 -11.81
C ALA A 111 12.48 1.79 -12.95
N PHE A 112 13.55 1.09 -12.60
CA PHE A 112 14.58 0.57 -13.50
C PHE A 112 14.76 -0.95 -13.37
N ARG A 113 13.65 -1.68 -13.22
CA ARG A 113 13.64 -3.13 -12.96
C ARG A 113 14.45 -3.93 -14.00
N GLU A 114 14.51 -3.46 -15.23
CA GLU A 114 15.21 -4.13 -16.33
C GLU A 114 16.74 -4.08 -16.24
N VAL A 115 17.31 -3.06 -15.59
CA VAL A 115 18.77 -2.89 -15.45
C VAL A 115 19.26 -3.14 -14.01
N VAL A 116 18.43 -2.82 -13.01
CA VAL A 116 18.76 -3.06 -11.59
C VAL A 116 18.38 -4.49 -11.17
N GLY A 117 17.31 -5.04 -11.75
CA GLY A 117 16.83 -6.38 -11.43
C GLY A 117 16.25 -6.51 -10.02
N GLU A 118 16.27 -7.74 -9.49
CA GLU A 118 15.84 -8.08 -8.12
C GLU A 118 17.03 -8.09 -7.15
N ARG A 119 18.06 -7.29 -7.43
CA ARG A 119 19.25 -7.21 -6.58
C ARG A 119 18.85 -6.82 -5.15
N VAL A 120 19.40 -7.53 -4.19
CA VAL A 120 19.22 -7.27 -2.76
C VAL A 120 20.61 -6.99 -2.19
N GLU A 121 20.73 -5.96 -1.36
CA GLU A 121 21.99 -5.61 -0.72
C GLU A 121 22.17 -6.41 0.58
N PRO A 122 23.41 -6.61 1.08
CA PRO A 122 23.65 -7.43 2.27
C PRO A 122 22.90 -6.96 3.53
N ASP A 123 22.65 -5.65 3.67
CA ASP A 123 21.84 -5.10 4.75
C ASP A 123 20.34 -5.38 4.57
N GLU A 124 19.91 -5.62 3.34
CA GLU A 124 18.54 -5.95 2.99
C GLU A 124 18.25 -7.46 2.98
N ASP A 125 19.28 -8.28 2.76
CA ASP A 125 19.27 -9.75 2.90
C ASP A 125 19.42 -10.19 4.37
N ALA A 126 19.89 -9.30 5.24
CA ALA A 126 19.86 -9.51 6.67
C ALA A 126 18.44 -9.92 7.08
N PRO A 127 18.26 -10.93 7.94
CA PRO A 127 16.92 -11.32 8.35
C PRO A 127 16.26 -10.10 9.00
N LYS A 128 15.06 -9.75 8.56
CA LYS A 128 14.30 -8.57 9.01
C LYS A 128 13.12 -9.00 9.86
N VAL A 129 12.62 -8.05 10.64
CA VAL A 129 11.33 -8.23 11.29
C VAL A 129 10.28 -8.35 10.18
N ALA A 130 9.66 -9.53 10.04
CA ALA A 130 8.52 -9.68 9.14
C ALA A 130 7.34 -8.92 9.75
N GLY A 131 7.28 -7.60 9.55
CA GLY A 131 6.23 -6.69 10.07
C GLY A 131 5.60 -7.20 11.36
N ALA A 132 6.39 -7.24 12.45
CA ALA A 132 5.90 -7.75 13.72
C ALA A 132 4.93 -6.73 14.31
N GLN A 133 3.65 -6.87 13.96
CA GLN A 133 2.64 -6.60 14.95
C GLN A 133 2.94 -7.48 16.16
N ALA A 134 3.04 -6.86 17.34
CA ALA A 134 3.01 -7.57 18.61
C ALA A 134 1.96 -8.68 18.49
N PRO A 135 2.23 -9.92 18.95
CA PRO A 135 1.17 -10.92 19.01
C PRO A 135 0.05 -10.27 19.79
N ALA A 136 -1.04 -9.92 19.10
CA ALA A 136 -2.26 -9.51 19.77
C ALA A 136 -2.53 -10.64 20.78
N PRO A 137 -2.92 -10.33 22.03
CA PRO A 137 -3.30 -11.36 22.99
C PRO A 137 -4.18 -12.35 22.25
N GLU A 138 -3.93 -13.66 22.41
CA GLU A 138 -4.54 -14.74 21.63
C GLU A 138 -6.07 -14.56 21.61
N ARG A 139 -6.53 -13.78 20.64
CA ARG A 139 -7.89 -13.29 20.55
C ARG A 139 -8.58 -14.31 19.71
N ASP A 140 -9.58 -14.95 20.31
CA ASP A 140 -10.36 -15.95 19.63
C ASP A 140 -11.30 -15.26 18.65
N TRP A 141 -10.76 -14.92 17.47
CA TRP A 141 -11.50 -14.28 16.39
C TRP A 141 -12.67 -15.13 15.92
N ASP A 142 -12.57 -16.45 16.05
CA ASP A 142 -13.62 -17.38 15.64
C ASP A 142 -14.82 -17.25 16.60
N ASP A 143 -14.57 -17.22 17.92
CA ASP A 143 -15.59 -16.97 18.94
C ASP A 143 -16.18 -15.54 18.88
N GLU A 144 -15.36 -14.52 18.63
CA GLU A 144 -15.83 -13.14 18.54
C GLU A 144 -16.68 -12.87 17.31
N ILE A 145 -16.35 -13.48 16.17
CA ILE A 145 -17.19 -13.44 14.97
C ILE A 145 -18.51 -14.18 15.25
N ALA A 146 -18.48 -15.35 15.90
CA ALA A 146 -19.68 -16.13 16.19
C ALA A 146 -20.61 -15.44 17.21
N SER A 147 -20.04 -14.77 18.21
CA SER A 147 -20.77 -14.14 19.32
C SER A 147 -21.15 -12.67 19.08
N ALA A 148 -20.73 -12.07 17.96
CA ALA A 148 -21.07 -10.69 17.62
C ALA A 148 -22.60 -10.47 17.64
N PRO A 149 -23.12 -9.54 18.47
CA PRO A 149 -24.57 -9.39 18.68
C PRO A 149 -25.25 -8.49 17.65
N THR A 150 -24.51 -7.64 16.94
CA THR A 150 -25.04 -6.69 15.96
C THR A 150 -24.16 -6.63 14.72
N GLU A 151 -24.71 -6.12 13.62
CA GLU A 151 -23.98 -5.94 12.36
C GLU A 151 -22.80 -4.97 12.55
N GLU A 152 -23.01 -3.86 13.24
CA GLU A 152 -21.96 -2.87 13.48
C GLU A 152 -20.79 -3.49 14.25
N ARG A 153 -21.10 -4.29 15.28
CA ARG A 153 -20.07 -4.95 16.08
C ARG A 153 -19.32 -6.02 15.28
N LEU A 154 -20.01 -6.75 14.42
CA LEU A 154 -19.40 -7.73 13.52
C LEU A 154 -18.45 -7.05 12.52
N ILE A 155 -18.83 -5.89 11.98
CA ILE A 155 -18.00 -5.10 11.06
C ILE A 155 -16.75 -4.57 11.77
N GLU A 156 -16.89 -4.07 13.01
CA GLU A 156 -15.77 -3.64 13.84
C GLU A 156 -14.79 -4.80 14.12
N VAL A 157 -15.29 -5.94 14.58
CA VAL A 157 -14.48 -7.14 14.83
C VAL A 157 -13.75 -7.58 13.57
N TRP A 158 -14.41 -7.53 12.41
CA TRP A 158 -13.78 -7.87 11.13
C TRP A 158 -12.74 -6.84 10.68
N ALA A 159 -12.97 -5.54 10.93
CA ALA A 159 -11.98 -4.50 10.67
C ALA A 159 -10.74 -4.67 11.55
N GLU A 160 -10.93 -4.96 12.84
CA GLU A 160 -9.86 -5.26 13.79
C GLU A 160 -9.08 -6.53 13.38
N ALA A 161 -9.77 -7.61 13.01
CA ALA A 161 -9.15 -8.84 12.53
C ALA A 161 -8.30 -8.61 11.27
N ARG A 162 -8.78 -7.77 10.33
CA ARG A 162 -8.01 -7.39 9.14
C ARG A 162 -6.79 -6.53 9.50
N ALA A 163 -6.96 -5.57 10.39
CA ALA A 163 -5.86 -4.72 10.87
C ALA A 163 -4.77 -5.56 11.54
N SER A 164 -5.13 -6.62 12.27
CA SER A 164 -4.21 -7.59 12.88
C SER A 164 -3.75 -8.72 11.97
N ARG A 165 -4.04 -8.65 10.65
CA ARG A 165 -3.71 -9.69 9.65
C ARG A 165 -4.21 -11.11 10.02
N ALA A 166 -5.24 -11.22 10.86
CA ALA A 166 -5.83 -12.49 11.32
C ALA A 166 -6.88 -13.09 10.34
N ARG A 167 -6.97 -12.54 9.12
CA ARG A 167 -7.91 -12.98 8.08
C ARG A 167 -7.50 -14.34 7.52
N THR A 168 -8.38 -15.32 7.67
CA THR A 168 -8.30 -16.62 7.00
C THR A 168 -9.55 -16.86 6.15
N ALA A 169 -9.48 -17.78 5.19
CA ALA A 169 -10.64 -18.14 4.38
C ALA A 169 -11.80 -18.69 5.23
N ALA A 170 -11.49 -19.49 6.26
CA ALA A 170 -12.50 -20.02 7.18
C ALA A 170 -13.21 -18.90 7.96
N ARG A 171 -12.46 -17.91 8.45
CA ARG A 171 -13.02 -16.74 9.16
C ARG A 171 -13.85 -15.84 8.27
N GLU A 172 -13.46 -15.68 7.01
CA GLU A 172 -14.25 -14.92 6.05
C GLU A 172 -15.60 -15.59 5.75
N VAL A 173 -15.62 -16.93 5.67
CA VAL A 173 -16.87 -17.68 5.55
C VAL A 173 -17.72 -17.51 6.81
N ALA A 174 -17.15 -17.63 8.00
CA ALA A 174 -17.85 -17.42 9.28
C ALA A 174 -18.42 -16.00 9.41
N TYR A 175 -17.64 -14.98 9.05
CA TYR A 175 -18.07 -13.58 9.02
C TYR A 175 -19.29 -13.39 8.11
N ARG A 176 -19.23 -13.91 6.88
CA ARG A 176 -20.34 -13.78 5.93
C ARG A 176 -21.59 -14.50 6.41
N ALA A 177 -21.44 -15.70 6.97
CA ALA A 177 -22.55 -16.46 7.53
C ALA A 177 -23.20 -15.74 8.72
N ARG A 178 -22.40 -15.12 9.59
CA ARG A 178 -22.92 -14.34 10.72
C ARG A 178 -23.61 -13.06 10.26
N LEU A 179 -23.03 -12.36 9.28
CA LEU A 179 -23.64 -11.17 8.70
C LEU A 179 -25.00 -11.49 8.07
N GLU A 180 -25.10 -12.63 7.37
CA GLU A 180 -26.35 -13.11 6.81
C GLU A 180 -27.39 -13.42 7.89
N GLN A 181 -27.00 -14.03 9.01
CA GLN A 181 -27.91 -14.27 10.15
C GLN A 181 -28.44 -12.95 10.74
N LEU A 182 -27.54 -12.00 11.02
CA LEU A 182 -27.90 -10.71 11.63
C LEU A 182 -28.77 -9.84 10.70
N THR A 183 -28.58 -9.94 9.39
CA THR A 183 -29.38 -9.21 8.40
C THR A 183 -30.70 -9.92 8.07
N ALA A 184 -30.76 -11.25 8.14
CA ALA A 184 -31.99 -12.03 7.98
C ALA A 184 -32.97 -11.83 9.15
N ASP A 185 -32.47 -11.70 10.39
CA ASP A 185 -33.29 -11.43 11.58
C ASP A 185 -33.93 -10.02 11.58
N GLY A 186 -33.44 -9.10 10.74
CA GLY A 186 -33.99 -7.76 10.57
C GLY A 186 -35.02 -7.63 9.43
N TRP A 187 -35.22 -8.65 8.60
CA TRP A 187 -36.15 -8.58 7.48
C TRP A 187 -37.56 -8.99 7.91
N GLU A 188 -38.36 -8.02 8.35
CA GLU A 188 -39.82 -8.14 8.37
C GLU A 188 -40.36 -7.79 6.97
N PRO A 189 -41.01 -8.70 6.23
CA PRO A 189 -41.54 -8.37 4.91
C PRO A 189 -42.67 -7.34 5.06
N ALA A 190 -42.39 -6.08 4.69
CA ALA A 190 -43.42 -5.07 4.55
C ALA A 190 -44.51 -5.57 3.57
N PRO A 191 -45.82 -5.45 3.90
CA PRO A 191 -46.87 -5.92 3.01
C PRO A 191 -46.81 -5.15 1.69
N ALA A 192 -46.62 -5.90 0.60
CA ALA A 192 -46.45 -5.36 -0.74
C ALA A 192 -47.68 -4.56 -1.19
N GLN A 193 -47.64 -3.23 -1.07
CA GLN A 193 -48.55 -2.36 -1.81
C GLN A 193 -48.12 -2.35 -3.28
N LYS A 194 -48.89 -3.01 -4.14
CA LYS A 194 -48.74 -2.90 -5.60
C LYS A 194 -49.25 -1.52 -6.05
N PRO A 195 -48.41 -0.59 -6.55
CA PRO A 195 -48.93 0.56 -7.26
C PRO A 195 -49.33 0.12 -8.67
N GLY A 196 -50.61 0.23 -9.01
CA GLY A 196 -51.13 -0.03 -10.34
C GLY A 196 -50.45 0.89 -11.36
N ARG A 197 -49.63 0.33 -12.25
CA ARG A 197 -49.03 1.05 -13.36
C ARG A 197 -50.07 1.18 -14.47
N ALA A 198 -50.61 2.38 -14.66
CA ALA A 198 -51.44 2.69 -15.82
C ALA A 198 -50.63 2.51 -17.12
N PRO A 199 -51.22 2.00 -18.21
CA PRO A 199 -50.52 1.79 -19.47
C PRO A 199 -50.15 3.14 -20.08
N SER A 200 -48.84 3.40 -20.20
CA SER A 200 -48.32 4.58 -20.88
C SER A 200 -48.47 4.43 -22.39
N ASP A 201 -49.34 5.26 -22.97
CA ASP A 201 -49.61 5.31 -24.40
C ASP A 201 -48.35 5.77 -25.17
N HIS A 202 -47.73 4.86 -25.90
CA HIS A 202 -46.47 5.11 -26.63
C HIS A 202 -46.74 5.91 -27.91
N ARG A 203 -46.84 7.23 -27.82
CA ARG A 203 -46.67 8.11 -28.99
C ARG A 203 -45.20 8.51 -29.14
N PRO A 204 -44.54 8.18 -30.27
CA PRO A 204 -43.18 8.62 -30.52
C PRO A 204 -43.12 10.14 -30.69
N PRO A 205 -42.05 10.81 -30.22
CA PRO A 205 -41.94 12.26 -30.26
C PRO A 205 -41.88 12.79 -31.71
N ALA A 206 -42.74 13.76 -32.02
CA ALA A 206 -42.94 14.38 -33.35
C ALA A 206 -41.66 14.98 -33.99
N ASN A 207 -40.59 15.17 -33.21
CA ASN A 207 -39.38 15.86 -33.63
C ASN A 207 -38.32 14.99 -34.34
N ARG A 208 -38.62 13.71 -34.64
CA ARG A 208 -37.64 12.82 -35.31
C ARG A 208 -37.41 13.18 -36.79
N ALA A 209 -38.45 13.62 -37.49
CA ALA A 209 -38.35 14.01 -38.91
C ALA A 209 -37.54 15.31 -39.10
N ALA A 210 -37.76 16.31 -38.24
CA ALA A 210 -37.04 17.58 -38.29
C ALA A 210 -35.53 17.43 -37.99
N ARG A 211 -35.16 16.50 -37.10
CA ARG A 211 -33.75 16.19 -36.80
C ARG A 211 -33.00 15.59 -38.00
N ARG A 212 -33.64 14.73 -38.81
CA ARG A 212 -33.03 14.13 -40.00
C ARG A 212 -32.81 15.14 -41.14
N ALA A 213 -33.68 16.14 -41.27
CA ALA A 213 -33.54 17.17 -42.31
C ALA A 213 -32.34 18.10 -42.07
N LYS A 214 -32.02 18.43 -40.81
CA LYS A 214 -30.89 19.30 -40.46
C LYS A 214 -29.53 18.64 -40.70
N THR A 215 -29.42 17.32 -40.53
CA THR A 215 -28.13 16.60 -40.70
C THR A 215 -27.69 16.54 -42.15
N ARG A 216 -28.62 16.45 -43.11
CA ARG A 216 -28.31 16.39 -44.56
C ARG A 216 -27.77 17.69 -45.15
N LYS A 217 -27.93 18.83 -44.49
CA LYS A 217 -27.52 20.15 -45.02
C LYS A 217 -26.08 20.53 -44.69
N LYS A 218 -25.41 19.83 -43.78
CA LYS A 218 -24.08 20.20 -43.25
C LYS A 218 -22.89 19.56 -43.98
N GLY A 219 -23.12 18.71 -44.99
CA GLY A 219 -22.09 17.97 -45.72
C GLY A 219 -21.87 18.38 -47.18
N ARG A 220 -22.31 19.57 -47.59
CA ARG A 220 -22.11 20.04 -48.97
C ARG A 220 -21.60 21.48 -48.99
N ARG A 221 -20.28 21.62 -48.80
CA ARG A 221 -19.46 22.63 -49.47
C ARG A 221 -18.02 22.16 -49.46
#